data_AF-A0A1H9XYV8-F1
#
_entry.id   AF-A0A1H9XYV8-F1
#
_cell.length_a   1.000
_cell.length_b   1.000
_cell.length_c   1.000
_cell.angle_alpha   90.00
_cell.angle_beta   90.00
_cell.angle_gamma   90.00
#
_symmetry.space_group_name_H-M   'P 1'
#
loop_
_entity.id
_entity.type
_entity.pdbx_description
1 polymer ?
#
loop_
_entity_poly.entity_id
_entity_poly.type
_entity_poly.pdbx_seq_one_letter_code
_entity_poly.pdbx_strand_id
1 'polypeptide(L)' 'MSYVVLVLLVASVLVGVGALGAMLKKKEPFYGVIGLVTICVPSSLLAFLYMAVA' A
#
# COMPACT_ATOMS: atom_id res chain seq x y z
N MET A 1 2.52 17.48 9.26
CA MET A 1 1.91 16.73 8.14
C MET A 1 2.85 15.68 7.54
N SER A 2 4.12 15.96 7.28
CA SER A 2 5.05 15.01 6.61
C SER A 2 5.25 13.67 7.33
N TYR A 3 5.44 13.68 8.66
CA TYR A 3 5.76 12.45 9.40
C TYR A 3 4.62 11.42 9.42
N VAL A 4 3.37 11.84 9.60
CA VAL A 4 2.22 10.92 9.63
C VAL A 4 2.02 10.25 8.27
N VAL A 5 2.17 11.02 7.19
CA VAL A 5 2.11 10.52 5.80
C VAL A 5 3.22 9.51 5.53
N LEU A 6 4.44 9.79 6.00
CA LEU A 6 5.59 8.90 5.85
C LEU A 6 5.37 7.57 6.59
N VAL A 7 4.83 7.62 7.81
CA VAL A 7 4.50 6.42 8.59
C VAL A 7 3.39 5.60 7.91
N LEU A 8 2.33 6.24 7.42
CA LEU A 8 1.26 5.57 6.69
C LEU A 8 1.77 4.92 5.39
N LEU A 9 2.65 5.61 4.67
CA LEU A 9 3.28 5.07 3.46
C LEU A 9 4.11 3.82 3.78
N VAL A 10 4.95 3.88 4.82
CA VAL A 10 5.77 2.74 5.26
C VAL A 10 4.89 1.56 5.70
N ALA A 11 3.83 1.82 6.45
CA ALA A 11 2.88 0.78 6.86
C ALA A 11 2.20 0.11 5.65
N SER A 12 1.75 0.90 4.66
CA SER A 12 1.15 0.37 3.43
C SER A 12 2.13 -0.49 2.62
N VAL A 13 3.39 -0.07 2.52
CA VAL A 13 4.44 -0.84 1.82
C VAL A 13 4.69 -2.16 2.54
N LEU A 14 4.82 -2.15 3.87
CA LEU A 14 5.05 -3.37 4.65
C LEU A 14 3.90 -4.37 4.52
N VAL A 15 2.65 -3.89 4.60
CA VAL A 15 1.46 -4.74 4.44
C VAL A 15 1.37 -5.30 3.02
N GLY A 16 1.60 -4.48 2.00
CA GLY A 16 1.56 -4.92 0.62
C GLY A 16 2.64 -5.94 0.26
N VAL A 17 3.88 -5.72 0.73
CA VAL A 17 4.98 -6.68 0.57
C VAL A 17 4.71 -7.97 1.35
N GLY A 18 4.14 -7.87 2.55
CA GLY A 18 3.74 -9.05 3.34
C GLY A 18 2.67 -9.89 2.65
N ALA A 19 1.66 -9.25 2.05
CA ALA A 19 0.61 -9.91 1.28
C ALA A 19 1.15 -10.52 -0.03
N LEU A 20 2.05 -9.84 -0.74
CA LEU A 20 2.78 -10.40 -1.89
C LEU A 20 3.66 -11.59 -1.49
N GLY A 21 4.34 -11.53 -0.35
CA GLY A 21 5.10 -12.65 0.20
C GLY A 21 4.20 -13.84 0.56
N ALA A 22 3.01 -13.58 1.10
CA ALA A 22 2.01 -14.61 1.38
C ALA A 22 1.48 -15.26 0.10
N MET A 23 1.33 -14.50 -0.99
CA MET A 23 1.00 -15.05 -2.31
C MET A 23 2.06 -16.07 -2.77
N LEU A 24 3.35 -15.74 -2.62
CA LEU A 24 4.44 -16.65 -3.00
C LEU A 24 4.44 -17.93 -2.15
N LYS A 25 4.10 -17.82 -0.85
CA LYS A 25 4.11 -18.95 0.08
C LYS A 25 2.90 -19.86 -0.07
N LYS A 26 1.71 -19.29 -0.23
CA LYS A 26 0.43 -20.04 -0.32
C LYS A 26 0.03 -20.38 -1.75
N LYS A 27 0.68 -19.79 -2.76
CA LYS A 27 0.32 -19.87 -4.20
C LYS A 27 -1.13 -19.45 -4.49
N GLU A 28 -1.75 -18.72 -3.57
CA GLU A 28 -3.11 -18.22 -3.68
C GLU A 28 -3.07 -16.80 -4.26
N PRO A 29 -3.61 -16.57 -5.48
CA PRO A 29 -3.52 -15.28 -6.16
C PRO A 29 -4.23 -14.15 -5.38
N PHE A 30 -5.16 -14.52 -4.52
CA PHE A 30 -5.95 -13.58 -3.73
C PHE A 30 -5.08 -12.69 -2.82
N TYR A 31 -4.00 -13.24 -2.24
CA TYR A 31 -3.07 -12.45 -1.42
C TYR A 31 -2.26 -11.44 -2.25
N GLY A 32 -2.00 -11.75 -3.52
CA GLY A 32 -1.36 -10.81 -4.44
C GLY A 32 -2.25 -9.62 -4.78
N VAL A 33 -3.54 -9.89 -5.03
CA VAL A 33 -4.55 -8.85 -5.28
C VAL A 33 -4.69 -7.95 -4.05
N ILE A 34 -4.81 -8.53 -2.86
CA ILE A 34 -4.88 -7.77 -1.61
C ILE A 34 -3.64 -6.88 -1.47
N GLY A 35 -2.44 -7.43 -1.65
CA GLY A 35 -1.18 -6.69 -1.55
C GLY A 35 -1.10 -5.50 -2.52
N LEU A 36 -1.46 -5.71 -3.78
CA LEU A 36 -1.50 -4.66 -4.80
C LEU A 36 -2.51 -3.57 -4.47
N VAL A 37 -3.71 -3.94 -4.03
CA VAL A 37 -4.76 -2.97 -3.65
C VAL A 37 -4.31 -2.14 -2.44
N THR A 38 -3.72 -2.77 -1.42
CA THR A 38 -3.20 -2.06 -0.23
C THR A 38 -2.01 -1.13 -0.51
N ILE A 39 -1.33 -1.28 -1.64
CA ILE A 39 -0.28 -0.35 -2.08
C ILE A 39 -0.89 0.73 -2.97
N CYS A 40 -1.61 0.34 -4.01
CA CYS A 40 -2.05 1.27 -5.05
C CYS A 40 -3.12 2.24 -4.57
N VAL A 41 -4.11 1.79 -3.79
CA VAL A 41 -5.24 2.63 -3.35
C VAL A 41 -4.80 3.78 -2.44
N PRO A 42 -4.09 3.53 -1.32
CA PRO A 42 -3.66 4.61 -0.43
C PRO A 42 -2.61 5.51 -1.10
N SER A 43 -1.74 4.98 -1.97
CA SER A 43 -0.77 5.80 -2.72
C SER A 43 -1.46 6.75 -3.70
N SER A 44 -2.49 6.27 -4.39
CA SER A 44 -3.29 7.10 -5.32
C SER A 44 -4.05 8.18 -4.55
N LEU A 45 -4.71 7.82 -3.45
CA LEU A 45 -5.40 8.78 -2.58
C LEU A 45 -4.45 9.84 -2.03
N LEU A 46 -3.26 9.44 -1.57
CA LEU A 46 -2.23 10.36 -1.11
C LEU A 46 -1.74 11.30 -2.21
N ALA A 47 -1.56 10.82 -3.44
CA ALA A 47 -1.17 11.66 -4.57
C ALA A 47 -2.24 12.71 -4.92
N PHE A 48 -3.52 12.32 -4.94
CA PHE A 48 -4.63 13.26 -5.16
C PHE A 48 -4.78 14.26 -4.02
N LEU A 49 -4.68 13.80 -2.77
CA LEU A 49 -4.72 14.69 -1.59
C LEU A 49 -3.55 15.69 -1.61
N TYR A 50 -2.37 15.25 -2.02
CA TYR A 50 -1.23 16.15 -2.18
C TYR A 50 -1.47 17.18 -3.29
N MET A 51 -1.97 16.77 -4.47
CA MET A 51 -2.34 17.72 -5.54
C MET A 51 -3.45 18.70 -5.14
N ALA A 52 -4.40 18.29 -4.31
CA ALA A 52 -5.51 19.15 -3.89
C ALA A 52 -5.11 20.18 -2.82
N VAL A 53 -4.01 19.94 -2.12
CA VAL A 53 -3.47 20.83 -1.06
C VAL A 53 -2.31 21.70 -1.56
N ALA A 54 -1.57 21.24 -2.57
CA ALA A 54 -0.45 21.96 -3.21
C ALA A 54 -0.94 23.01 -4.22
#